data_AF-A0A1V4Q9I9-F1
#
_entry.id   AF-A0A1V4Q9I9-F1
#
_cell.length_a   1.000
_cell.length_b   1.000
_cell.length_c   1.000
_cell.angle_alpha   90.00
_cell.angle_beta   90.00
_cell.angle_gamma   90.00
#
_symmetry.space_group_name_H-M   'P 1'
#
loop_
_entity.id
_entity.type
_entity.pdbx_description
1 polymer ?
#
loop_
_entity_poly.entity_id
_entity_poly.type
_entity_poly.pdbx_seq_one_letter_code
_entity_poly.pdbx_strand_id
1 'polypeptide(L)'
;LSAVSEPVGLLVVGDGATALSPKAPGGGERASAVRLQKRIDTALECGDLETLADLDAQECDAEGVGGRVAWQVAAAVARASRAHTDVDPARLDPECLYAAAPFGVGYVVARWTPLPAGPRTGADHDRR
;
A
#
# COMPACT_ATOMS: atom_id res chain seq x y z
N LEU A 1 -4.54 13.98 16.06
CA LEU A 1 -3.38 14.63 15.43
C LEU A 1 -3.65 16.14 15.43
N SER A 2 -3.24 16.83 16.49
CA SER A 2 -3.27 18.30 16.53
C SER A 2 -2.19 18.84 15.58
N ALA A 3 -2.51 19.92 14.87
CA ALA A 3 -1.76 20.45 13.74
C ALA A 3 -0.26 20.65 14.03
N VAL A 4 0.55 19.72 13.53
CA VAL A 4 1.96 19.96 13.25
C VAL A 4 2.04 20.58 11.85
N SER A 5 2.71 21.72 11.71
CA SER A 5 2.90 22.39 10.41
C SER A 5 4.07 21.82 9.60
N GLU A 6 4.76 20.80 10.11
CA GLU A 6 5.86 20.14 9.42
C GLU A 6 5.38 18.91 8.62
N PRO A 7 6.04 18.60 7.48
CA PRO A 7 5.76 17.36 6.75
C PRO A 7 5.99 16.13 7.63
N VAL A 8 4.98 15.27 7.74
CA VAL A 8 5.05 14.00 8.48
C VAL A 8 5.11 12.81 7.52
N GLY A 9 5.90 11.80 7.88
CA GLY A 9 5.93 10.51 7.21
C GLY A 9 5.17 9.45 8.00
N LEU A 10 4.53 8.50 7.30
CA LEU A 10 3.94 7.30 7.90
C LEU A 10 4.81 6.09 7.54
N LEU A 11 5.30 5.37 8.54
CA LEU A 11 5.93 4.07 8.37
C LEU A 11 4.94 2.98 8.79
N VAL A 12 4.69 2.04 7.88
CA VAL A 12 3.83 0.87 8.12
C VAL A 12 4.67 -0.38 7.97
N VAL A 13 4.56 -1.29 8.94
CA VAL A 13 5.30 -2.56 8.97
C VAL A 13 4.29 -3.70 9.08
N GLY A 14 4.47 -4.73 8.26
CA GLY A 14 3.63 -5.91 8.24
C GLY A 14 4.23 -7.01 7.37
N ASP A 15 4.01 -8.26 7.77
CA ASP A 15 4.53 -9.43 7.05
C ASP A 15 3.58 -9.90 5.95
N GLY A 16 4.17 -10.39 4.85
CA GLY A 16 3.48 -11.08 3.78
C GLY A 16 3.14 -12.54 4.10
N ALA A 17 2.75 -13.28 3.06
CA ALA A 17 2.40 -14.69 3.18
C ALA A 17 3.61 -15.52 3.63
N THR A 18 3.35 -16.57 4.42
CA THR A 18 4.38 -17.34 5.14
C THR A 18 4.69 -18.70 4.52
N ALA A 19 4.15 -18.97 3.33
CA ALA A 19 4.19 -20.27 2.66
C ALA A 19 4.72 -20.16 1.21
N LEU A 20 5.81 -19.41 1.02
CA LEU A 20 6.35 -19.04 -0.30
C LEU A 20 7.56 -19.87 -0.76
N SER A 21 7.92 -20.91 -0.01
CA SER A 21 8.99 -21.84 -0.37
C SER A 21 8.81 -23.19 0.32
N PRO A 22 9.47 -24.27 -0.15
CA PRO A 22 9.35 -25.59 0.47
C PRO A 22 9.77 -25.63 1.95
N LYS A 23 10.64 -24.72 2.39
CA LYS A 23 11.10 -24.61 3.79
C LYS A 23 10.44 -23.46 4.54
N ALA A 24 9.38 -22.87 3.98
CA ALA A 24 8.70 -21.74 4.56
C ALA A 24 8.04 -22.11 5.90
N PRO A 25 8.03 -21.18 6.87
CA PRO A 25 7.53 -21.46 8.22
C PRO A 25 6.02 -21.79 8.26
N GLY A 26 5.25 -21.38 7.25
CA GLY A 26 3.83 -21.70 7.07
C GLY A 26 3.54 -23.14 6.63
N GLY A 27 4.49 -24.07 6.80
CA GLY A 27 4.30 -25.51 6.52
C GLY A 27 4.64 -25.94 5.09
N GLY A 28 5.44 -25.16 4.36
CA GLY A 28 5.84 -25.43 2.98
C GLY A 28 5.21 -24.49 1.95
N GLU A 29 5.51 -24.73 0.67
CA GLU A 29 5.05 -23.85 -0.42
C GLU A 29 3.59 -24.12 -0.76
N ARG A 30 2.78 -23.06 -0.87
CA ARG A 30 1.39 -23.12 -1.31
C ARG A 30 1.15 -22.18 -2.48
N ALA A 31 0.51 -22.69 -3.53
CA ALA A 31 0.21 -21.90 -4.71
C ALA A 31 -0.75 -20.72 -4.42
N SER A 32 -1.63 -20.85 -3.42
CA SER A 32 -2.48 -19.75 -2.93
C SER A 32 -1.65 -18.64 -2.29
N ALA A 33 -0.71 -18.97 -1.40
CA ALA A 33 0.24 -18.01 -0.80
C ALA A 33 0.97 -17.20 -1.87
N VAL A 34 1.53 -17.88 -2.89
CA VAL A 34 2.30 -17.24 -3.96
C VAL A 34 1.45 -16.25 -4.76
N ARG A 35 0.21 -16.63 -5.10
CA ARG A 35 -0.71 -15.73 -5.81
C ARG A 35 -1.13 -14.52 -4.97
N LEU A 36 -1.43 -14.75 -3.70
CA LEU A 36 -1.80 -13.68 -2.77
C LEU A 36 -0.63 -12.71 -2.56
N GLN A 37 0.58 -13.23 -2.31
CA GLN A 37 1.76 -12.40 -2.12
C GLN A 37 2.04 -11.56 -3.36
N LYS A 38 1.97 -12.14 -4.56
CA LYS A 38 2.18 -11.39 -5.80
C LYS A 38 1.19 -10.22 -5.95
N ARG A 39 -0.09 -10.43 -5.57
CA ARG A 39 -1.11 -9.36 -5.56
C ARG A 39 -0.73 -8.25 -4.57
N ILE A 40 -0.32 -8.63 -3.36
CA ILE A 40 0.12 -7.70 -2.32
C ILE A 40 1.34 -6.89 -2.78
N ASP A 41 2.35 -7.57 -3.32
CA ASP A 41 3.58 -6.94 -3.84
C ASP A 41 3.20 -5.91 -4.90
N THR A 42 2.49 -6.32 -5.96
CA THR A 42 2.07 -5.39 -7.03
C THR A 42 1.25 -4.23 -6.49
N ALA A 43 0.34 -4.46 -5.55
CA ALA A 43 -0.47 -3.38 -4.99
C ALA A 43 0.37 -2.37 -4.19
N LEU A 44 1.35 -2.85 -3.41
CA LEU A 44 2.28 -1.98 -2.68
C LEU A 44 3.25 -1.26 -3.63
N GLU A 45 3.76 -1.94 -4.65
CA GLU A 45 4.65 -1.38 -5.67
C GLU A 45 4.00 -0.30 -6.53
N CYS A 46 2.70 -0.44 -6.83
CA CYS A 46 1.96 0.52 -7.64
C CYS A 46 1.19 1.57 -6.82
N GLY A 47 1.18 1.44 -5.49
CA GLY A 47 0.31 2.27 -4.63
C GLY A 47 -1.18 2.07 -4.96
N ASP A 48 -1.59 0.84 -5.31
CA ASP A 48 -2.97 0.47 -5.59
C ASP A 48 -3.77 0.37 -4.28
N LEU A 49 -4.35 1.51 -3.90
CA LEU A 49 -5.06 1.64 -2.63
C LEU A 49 -6.34 0.79 -2.60
N GLU A 50 -6.98 0.56 -3.75
CA GLU A 50 -8.22 -0.23 -3.86
C GLU A 50 -7.94 -1.70 -3.59
N THR A 51 -6.95 -2.29 -4.28
CA THR A 51 -6.54 -3.68 -4.02
C THR A 51 -6.12 -3.90 -2.57
N LEU A 52 -5.43 -2.92 -1.95
CA LEU A 52 -5.04 -3.02 -0.54
C LEU A 52 -6.23 -2.92 0.40
N ALA A 53 -7.21 -2.06 0.10
CA ALA A 53 -8.44 -1.95 0.88
C ALA A 53 -9.26 -3.26 0.82
N ASP A 54 -9.26 -3.93 -0.33
CA ASP A 54 -10.07 -5.11 -0.62
C ASP A 54 -9.38 -6.45 -0.28
N LEU A 55 -8.24 -6.43 0.40
CA LEU A 55 -7.61 -7.66 0.90
C LEU A 55 -8.55 -8.40 1.85
N ASP A 56 -8.95 -9.61 1.45
CA ASP A 56 -9.86 -10.46 2.20
C ASP A 56 -9.21 -10.98 3.48
N ALA A 57 -9.94 -10.90 4.59
CA ALA A 57 -9.41 -11.30 5.89
C ALA A 57 -9.16 -12.81 5.96
N GLN A 58 -10.07 -13.63 5.44
CA GLN A 58 -9.96 -15.08 5.52
C GLN A 58 -8.85 -15.61 4.62
N GLU A 59 -8.68 -15.06 3.42
CA GLU A 59 -7.58 -15.37 2.50
C GLU A 59 -6.22 -15.01 3.13
N CYS A 60 -6.11 -13.82 3.72
CA CYS A 60 -4.89 -13.39 4.41
C CYS A 60 -4.56 -14.28 5.62
N ASP A 61 -5.55 -14.59 6.46
CA ASP A 61 -5.35 -15.43 7.64
C ASP A 61 -4.92 -16.86 7.25
N ALA A 62 -5.51 -17.42 6.19
CA ALA A 62 -5.15 -18.75 5.69
C ALA A 62 -3.69 -18.84 5.18
N GLU A 63 -3.16 -17.74 4.64
CA GLU A 63 -1.79 -17.67 4.11
C GLU A 63 -0.78 -17.05 5.10
N GLY A 64 -1.24 -16.68 6.30
CA GLY A 64 -0.41 -16.11 7.37
C GLY A 64 0.03 -14.68 7.12
N VAL A 65 -0.72 -13.89 6.34
CA VAL A 65 -0.42 -12.49 6.03
C VAL A 65 -0.75 -11.61 7.25
N GLY A 66 0.28 -11.23 8.01
CA GLY A 66 0.14 -10.35 9.17
C GLY A 66 -0.06 -8.87 8.81
N GLY A 67 0.37 -8.44 7.63
CA GLY A 67 0.39 -7.03 7.21
C GLY A 67 -0.94 -6.43 6.78
N ARG A 68 -1.98 -7.25 6.54
CA ARG A 68 -3.26 -6.83 5.92
C ARG A 68 -3.82 -5.54 6.53
N VAL A 69 -4.04 -5.53 7.84
CA VAL A 69 -4.67 -4.40 8.54
C VAL A 69 -3.82 -3.15 8.43
N ALA A 70 -2.50 -3.30 8.55
CA ALA A 70 -1.55 -2.20 8.50
C ALA A 70 -1.56 -1.53 7.11
N TRP A 71 -1.58 -2.32 6.04
CA TRP A 71 -1.67 -1.82 4.67
C TRP A 71 -3.04 -1.21 4.33
N GLN A 72 -4.13 -1.75 4.87
CA GLN A 72 -5.46 -1.14 4.75
C GLN A 72 -5.50 0.25 5.42
N VAL A 73 -4.85 0.41 6.57
CA VAL A 73 -4.70 1.72 7.23
C VAL A 73 -3.84 2.67 6.39
N ALA A 74 -2.69 2.21 5.87
CA ALA A 74 -1.89 3.01 4.94
C ALA A 74 -2.72 3.49 3.74
N ALA A 75 -3.51 2.60 3.15
CA ALA A 75 -4.38 2.91 2.03
C ALA A 75 -5.47 3.92 2.39
N ALA A 76 -6.06 3.82 3.60
CA ALA A 76 -7.03 4.79 4.09
C ALA A 76 -6.41 6.17 4.36
N VAL A 77 -5.21 6.21 4.97
CA VAL A 77 -4.47 7.48 5.20
C VAL A 77 -4.09 8.12 3.87
N ALA A 78 -3.54 7.33 2.94
CA ALA A 78 -3.19 7.82 1.60
C ALA A 78 -4.42 8.31 0.82
N ARG A 79 -5.61 7.75 1.07
CA ARG A 79 -6.88 8.30 0.54
C ARG A 79 -7.33 9.56 1.26
N ALA A 80 -7.24 9.63 2.59
CA ALA A 80 -7.72 10.77 3.37
C ALA A 80 -6.86 12.04 3.15
N SER A 81 -5.54 11.89 3.02
CA SER A 81 -4.63 13.01 2.72
C SER A 81 -4.98 13.74 1.42
N ARG A 82 -5.64 13.05 0.50
CA ARG A 82 -6.19 13.60 -0.76
C ARG A 82 -7.26 14.67 -0.55
N ALA A 83 -7.96 14.65 0.59
CA ALA A 83 -9.11 15.53 0.83
C ALA A 83 -8.73 16.85 1.53
N HIS A 84 -7.49 16.98 2.03
CA HIS A 84 -7.11 18.03 2.99
C HIS A 84 -5.92 18.91 2.58
N THR A 85 -5.43 18.78 1.34
CA THR A 85 -4.23 19.49 0.88
C THR A 85 -4.37 20.01 -0.55
N ASP A 86 -3.59 21.02 -0.95
CA ASP A 86 -3.42 21.48 -2.34
C ASP A 86 -2.65 20.45 -3.21
N VAL A 87 -2.79 19.16 -2.90
CA VAL A 87 -2.13 18.00 -3.51
C VAL A 87 -3.21 17.30 -4.33
N ASP A 88 -2.92 16.90 -5.58
CA ASP A 88 -3.93 16.26 -6.42
C ASP A 88 -4.29 14.92 -5.78
N PRO A 89 -5.57 14.71 -5.40
CA PRO A 89 -6.05 13.45 -4.89
C PRO A 89 -5.56 12.25 -5.68
N ALA A 90 -5.40 12.38 -7.00
CA ALA A 90 -5.21 11.25 -7.88
C ALA A 90 -3.78 10.73 -7.97
N ARG A 91 -2.77 11.40 -7.38
CA ARG A 91 -1.37 11.13 -7.74
C ARG A 91 -0.47 10.80 -6.55
N LEU A 92 -0.21 9.50 -6.40
CA LEU A 92 0.94 8.97 -5.68
C LEU A 92 2.07 8.71 -6.68
N ASP A 93 3.31 8.96 -6.27
CA ASP A 93 4.52 8.49 -6.93
C ASP A 93 5.06 7.29 -6.14
N PRO A 94 4.76 6.06 -6.58
CA PRO A 94 5.18 4.85 -5.88
C PRO A 94 6.57 4.40 -6.35
N GLU A 95 7.36 3.90 -5.41
CA GLU A 95 8.69 3.35 -5.67
C GLU A 95 8.84 2.03 -4.92
N CYS A 96 9.15 0.95 -5.65
CA CYS A 96 9.56 -0.32 -5.07
C CYS A 96 11.06 -0.30 -4.77
N LEU A 97 11.41 -0.55 -3.51
CA LEU A 97 12.79 -0.64 -3.06
C LEU A 97 13.23 -2.10 -2.89
N TYR A 98 12.29 -2.99 -2.58
CA TYR A 98 12.55 -4.42 -2.41
C TYR A 98 11.24 -5.23 -2.48
N ALA A 99 11.27 -6.41 -3.09
CA ALA A 99 10.20 -7.42 -3.00
C ALA A 99 10.80 -8.82 -3.18
N ALA A 100 10.76 -9.66 -2.14
CA ALA A 100 11.20 -11.05 -2.21
C ALA A 100 10.75 -11.87 -0.99
N ALA A 101 11.06 -13.17 -1.00
CA ALA A 101 10.78 -14.08 0.10
C ALA A 101 11.99 -14.95 0.52
N PRO A 102 13.12 -14.35 0.95
CA PRO A 102 14.36 -15.09 1.24
C PRO A 102 14.22 -16.20 2.29
N PHE A 103 13.23 -16.09 3.18
CA PHE A 103 12.94 -17.08 4.23
C PHE A 103 11.60 -17.80 4.04
N GLY A 104 11.01 -17.72 2.84
CA GLY A 104 9.66 -18.24 2.58
C GLY A 104 8.53 -17.38 3.16
N VAL A 105 8.87 -16.19 3.69
CA VAL A 105 7.93 -15.13 4.12
C VAL A 105 8.06 -13.95 3.17
N GLY A 106 6.93 -13.39 2.73
CA GLY A 106 6.91 -12.25 1.81
C GLY A 106 7.36 -10.96 2.49
N TYR A 107 8.36 -10.29 1.92
CA TYR A 107 8.85 -8.99 2.34
C TYR A 107 8.84 -8.02 1.17
N VAL A 108 8.28 -6.85 1.41
CA VAL A 108 8.21 -5.77 0.43
C VAL A 108 8.50 -4.45 1.13
N VAL A 109 9.28 -3.61 0.46
CA VAL A 109 9.60 -2.25 0.87
C VAL A 109 9.20 -1.35 -0.29
N ALA A 110 8.18 -0.54 -0.06
CA ALA A 110 7.70 0.44 -1.02
C ALA A 110 7.57 1.81 -0.35
N ARG A 111 7.77 2.86 -1.14
CA ARG A 111 7.57 4.25 -0.74
C ARG A 111 6.49 4.86 -1.62
N TRP A 112 5.56 5.60 -1.02
CA TRP A 112 4.60 6.41 -1.77
C TRP A 112 4.79 7.87 -1.41
N THR A 113 5.06 8.70 -2.43
CA THR A 113 5.16 10.14 -2.25
C THR A 113 3.90 10.80 -2.82
N PRO A 114 3.12 11.55 -2.02
CA PRO A 114 2.04 12.36 -2.57
C PRO A 114 2.58 13.42 -3.51
N LEU A 115 2.01 13.54 -4.72
CA LEU A 115 2.43 14.56 -5.69
C LEU A 115 1.56 15.81 -5.57
N PRO A 116 2.15 17.01 -5.58
CA PRO A 116 1.41 18.27 -5.47
C PRO A 116 0.35 18.39 -6.58
N ALA A 117 -0.71 19.16 -6.33
CA ALA A 117 -1.75 19.31 -7.32
C ALA A 117 -1.19 19.94 -8.59
N GLY A 118 -1.62 19.43 -9.75
CA GLY A 118 -1.42 20.16 -10.99
C GLY A 118 -2.04 21.56 -10.89
N PRO A 119 -1.57 22.52 -11.71
CA PRO A 119 -2.13 23.87 -11.71
C PRO A 119 -3.66 23.80 -11.93
N ARG A 120 -4.42 24.43 -11.03
CA ARG A 120 -5.87 24.58 -11.19
C ARG A 120 -6.13 25.48 -12.40
N THR A 121 -6.50 24.93 -13.54
CA THR A 121 -7.00 25.73 -14.67
C THR A 121 -8.34 26.34 -14.28
N GLY A 122 -8.33 27.58 -13.80
CA GLY A 122 -9.53 28.36 -13.60
C GLY A 122 -10.17 28.68 -14.95
N ALA A 123 -11.35 28.12 -15.21
CA ALA A 123 -12.28 28.74 -16.13
C ALA A 123 -12.87 29.97 -15.44
N ASP A 124 -12.19 31.10 -15.60
CA ASP A 124 -12.79 32.42 -15.39
C ASP A 124 -13.82 32.62 -16.50
N HIS A 125 -15.07 32.26 -16.22
CA HIS A 125 -16.19 32.74 -17.03
C HIS A 125 -16.61 34.07 -16.42
N ASP A 126 -15.86 35.10 -16.79
CA ASP A 126 -16.18 36.49 -16.53
C ASP A 126 -17.58 36.76 -17.13
N ARG A 127 -18.53 36.94 -16.23
CA ARG A 127 -19.92 37.25 -16.56
C ARG A 127 -20.09 38.73 -16.26
N ARG A 128 -19.84 39.59 -17.25
CA ARG A 128 -20.38 40.94 -17.31
C ARG A 128 -20.58 41.43 -18.73
#